data_AF-A0A2W7IJG6-F1
#
_entry.id   AF-A0A2W7IJG6-F1
#
_cell.length_a   1.000
_cell.length_b   1.000
_cell.length_c   1.000
_cell.angle_alpha   90.00
_cell.angle_beta   90.00
_cell.angle_gamma   90.00
#
_symmetry.space_group_name_H-M   'P 1'
#
loop_
_entity.id
_entity.type
_entity.pdbx_description
1 polymer ?
#
loop_
_entity_poly.entity_id
_entity_poly.type
_entity_poly.pdbx_seq_one_letter_code
_entity_poly.pdbx_strand_id
1 'polypeptide(L)' 'MTNPAPPEVWPGADGMPLSCREKIKVLVENHDEAAQVLADAYEDAVLMGVDRKAMRAILQRLVDALPE' A
#
# COMPACT_ATOMS: atom_id res chain seq x y z
N MET A 1 7.81 -2.40 -12.18
CA MET A 1 6.41 -2.00 -12.44
C MET A 1 6.20 -0.60 -11.83
N THR A 2 5.27 0.24 -12.30
CA THR A 2 5.06 1.56 -11.66
C THR A 2 4.06 1.42 -10.52
N ASN A 3 4.46 1.80 -9.30
CA ASN A 3 3.58 1.82 -8.13
C ASN A 3 2.48 2.87 -8.27
N PRO A 4 1.29 2.65 -7.70
CA PRO A 4 0.24 3.65 -7.68
C PRO A 4 0.73 4.91 -6.97
N ALA A 5 0.22 6.08 -7.37
CA ALA A 5 0.48 7.32 -6.64
C ALA A 5 -0.30 7.32 -5.31
N PRO A 6 0.24 7.97 -4.26
CA PRO A 6 -0.49 8.18 -3.02
C PRO A 6 -1.77 9.00 -3.26
N PRO A 7 -2.80 8.83 -2.41
CA PRO A 7 -4.04 9.57 -2.53
C PRO A 7 -3.85 11.07 -2.29
N GLU A 8 -4.58 11.89 -3.05
CA GLU A 8 -4.58 13.36 -2.89
C GLU A 8 -5.25 13.80 -1.58
N VAL A 9 -6.19 13.01 -1.07
CA VAL A 9 -6.98 13.29 0.13
C VAL A 9 -6.92 12.11 1.07
N TRP A 10 -6.45 12.35 2.29
CA TRP A 10 -6.40 11.36 3.37
C TRP A 10 -7.56 11.58 4.33
N PRO A 11 -8.52 10.65 4.45
CA PRO A 11 -9.64 10.79 5.37
C PRO A 11 -9.19 10.66 6.83
N GLY A 12 -9.61 11.59 7.67
CA GLY A 12 -9.51 11.51 9.11
C GLY A 12 -10.59 10.62 9.71
N ALA A 13 -10.45 10.28 10.99
CA ALA A 13 -11.41 9.45 11.72
C ALA A 13 -12.80 10.10 11.87
N ASP A 14 -12.89 11.41 11.73
CA ASP A 14 -14.14 12.19 11.69
C ASP A 14 -14.77 12.27 10.29
N GLY A 15 -14.16 11.60 9.29
CA GLY A 15 -14.56 11.66 7.89
C GLY A 15 -14.11 12.91 7.15
N MET A 16 -13.44 13.86 7.82
CA MET A 16 -12.90 15.06 7.20
C MET A 16 -11.47 14.84 6.70
N PRO A 17 -11.04 15.49 5.61
CA PRO A 17 -9.65 15.43 5.16
C PRO A 17 -8.66 15.87 6.23
N LEU A 18 -7.57 15.10 6.38
CA LEU A 18 -6.40 15.58 7.12
C LEU A 18 -5.84 16.82 6.42
N SER A 19 -5.65 17.91 7.17
CA SER A 19 -5.17 19.20 6.66
C SER A 19 -3.75 19.57 7.13
N CYS A 20 -3.23 18.86 8.14
CA CYS A 20 -1.89 19.09 8.67
C CYS A 20 -0.85 18.57 7.67
N ARG A 21 -0.08 19.50 7.10
CA ARG A 21 0.90 19.21 6.05
C ARG A 21 1.97 18.21 6.49
N GLU A 22 2.47 18.31 7.71
CA GLU A 22 3.47 17.35 8.23
C GLU A 22 2.91 15.93 8.28
N LYS A 23 1.65 15.76 8.72
CA LYS A 23 1.00 14.43 8.75
C LYS A 23 0.82 13.85 7.35
N ILE A 24 0.35 14.67 6.40
CA ILE A 24 0.18 14.24 5.00
C ILE A 24 1.53 13.83 4.41
N LYS A 25 2.60 14.59 4.66
CA LYS A 25 3.94 14.23 4.20
C LYS A 25 4.35 12.82 4.67
N VAL A 26 4.19 12.54 5.97
CA VAL A 26 4.52 11.21 6.52
C VAL A 26 3.65 10.12 5.90
N LEU A 27 2.36 10.37 5.66
CA LEU A 27 1.47 9.40 5.02
C LEU A 27 1.87 9.10 3.57
N VAL A 28 2.34 10.11 2.82
CA VAL A 28 2.89 9.94 1.48
C VAL A 28 4.16 9.10 1.51
N GLU A 29 5.09 9.40 2.42
CA GLU A 29 6.33 8.62 2.59
C GLU A 29 6.02 7.15 2.95
N ASN A 30 5.13 6.93 3.91
CA ASN A 30 4.69 5.59 4.31
C ASN A 30 4.02 4.83 3.16
N HIS A 31 3.20 5.51 2.35
CA HIS A 31 2.54 4.91 1.19
C HIS A 31 3.56 4.41 0.18
N ASP A 32 4.55 5.25 -0.14
CA ASP A 32 5.57 4.92 -1.13
C ASP A 32 6.45 3.76 -0.66
N GLU A 33 6.82 3.73 0.62
CA GLU A 33 7.54 2.62 1.25
C GLU A 33 6.73 1.31 1.19
N ALA A 34 5.45 1.34 1.57
CA ALA A 34 4.59 0.17 1.53
C ALA A 34 4.41 -0.35 0.10
N ALA A 35 4.22 0.54 -0.87
CA ALA A 35 4.09 0.18 -2.27
C ALA A 35 5.36 -0.51 -2.80
N GLN A 36 6.55 -0.03 -2.40
CA GLN A 36 7.81 -0.66 -2.78
C GLN A 36 7.94 -2.06 -2.18
N VAL A 37 7.69 -2.23 -0.88
CA VAL A 37 7.77 -3.54 -0.20
C VAL A 37 6.81 -4.56 -0.82
N LEU A 38 5.58 -4.15 -1.13
CA LEU A 38 4.59 -5.01 -1.75
C LEU A 38 4.98 -5.40 -3.19
N ALA A 39 5.57 -4.46 -3.95
CA ALA A 39 6.06 -4.72 -5.30
C ALA A 39 7.20 -5.73 -5.29
N ASP A 40 8.20 -5.53 -4.42
CA ASP A 40 9.35 -6.44 -4.28
C ASP A 40 8.90 -7.85 -3.89
N ALA A 41 8.03 -7.96 -2.87
CA ALA A 41 7.48 -9.26 -2.46
C ALA A 41 6.70 -9.96 -3.58
N TYR A 42 5.95 -9.20 -4.38
CA TYR A 42 5.25 -9.73 -5.55
C TYR A 42 6.22 -10.20 -6.65
N GLU A 43 7.22 -9.39 -6.98
CA GLU A 43 8.21 -9.70 -8.02
C GLU A 43 9.04 -10.93 -7.64
N ASP A 44 9.47 -11.05 -6.38
CA ASP A 44 10.18 -12.22 -5.86
C ASP A 44 9.33 -13.49 -5.95
N ALA A 45 8.08 -13.46 -5.49
CA ALA A 45 7.21 -14.63 -5.56
C ALA A 45 6.94 -15.09 -7.00
N VAL A 46 6.75 -14.13 -7.92
CA VAL A 46 6.60 -14.42 -9.34
C VAL A 46 7.88 -15.03 -9.92
N LEU A 47 9.06 -14.52 -9.53
CA LEU A 47 10.35 -15.05 -9.96
C LEU A 47 10.54 -16.50 -9.50
N MET A 48 10.00 -16.84 -8.32
CA MET A 48 9.98 -18.20 -7.77
C MET A 48 8.89 -19.11 -8.39
N GLY A 49 8.11 -18.61 -9.36
CA GLY A 49 7.12 -19.40 -10.11
C GLY A 49 5.70 -19.38 -9.53
N VAL A 50 5.39 -18.48 -8.59
CA VAL A 50 4.02 -18.31 -8.08
C VAL A 50 3.15 -17.67 -9.16
N ASP A 51 1.89 -18.13 -9.29
CA ASP A 51 0.92 -17.50 -10.19
C ASP A 51 0.68 -16.03 -9.79
N ARG A 52 0.67 -15.15 -10.79
CA ARG A 52 0.53 -13.69 -10.60
C ARG A 52 -0.79 -13.31 -9.94
N LYS A 53 -1.89 -13.97 -10.31
CA LYS A 53 -3.21 -13.65 -9.72
C LYS A 53 -3.30 -14.18 -8.29
N ALA A 54 -2.78 -15.38 -8.06
CA ALA A 54 -2.69 -15.96 -6.73
C ALA A 54 -1.87 -15.07 -5.78
N MET A 55 -0.68 -14.59 -6.21
CA MET A 55 0.16 -13.74 -5.37
C MET A 55 -0.53 -12.41 -5.03
N ARG A 56 -1.23 -11.78 -5.98
CA ARG A 56 -2.03 -10.57 -5.70
C ARG A 56 -3.10 -10.81 -4.63
N ALA A 57 -3.80 -11.95 -4.73
CA ALA A 57 -4.82 -12.31 -3.73
C ALA A 57 -4.21 -12.60 -2.34
N ILE A 58 -2.99 -13.15 -2.28
CA ILE A 58 -2.28 -13.38 -1.03
C ILE A 58 -1.92 -12.04 -0.38
N LEU A 59 -1.32 -11.11 -1.12
CA LEU A 59 -0.96 -9.79 -0.61
C LEU A 59 -2.20 -9.00 -0.16
N GLN A 60 -3.30 -9.07 -0.91
CA GLN A 60 -4.56 -8.44 -0.52
C GLN A 60 -5.05 -8.96 0.83
N ARG A 61 -5.02 -10.28 1.06
CA ARG A 61 -5.44 -10.87 2.34
C ARG A 61 -4.55 -10.44 3.51
N LEU A 62 -3.28 -10.13 3.29
CA LEU A 62 -2.41 -9.58 4.33
C LEU A 62 -2.86 -8.18 4.73
N VAL A 63 -3.24 -7.35 3.76
CA VAL A 63 -3.78 -6.00 4.01
C VAL A 63 -5.15 -6.08 4.70
N ASP A 64 -6.03 -6.99 4.25
CA ASP A 64 -7.36 -7.17 4.84
C ASP A 64 -7.32 -7.69 6.29
N ALA A 65 -6.19 -8.28 6.72
CA ALA A 65 -5.99 -8.82 8.06
C ALA A 65 -5.36 -7.82 9.05
N LEU A 66 -5.11 -6.58 8.62
CA LEU A 66 -4.63 -5.52 9.52
C LEU A 66 -5.67 -5.24 10.63
N PRO A 67 -5.23 -4.94 11.86
CA PRO A 67 -6.14 -4.66 12.97
C PRO A 67 -6.94 -3.37 12.74
N GLU A 68 -8.18 -3.35 13.24
CA GLU A 68 -9.03 -2.15 13.35
C GLU A 68 -8.49 -1.14 14.38
#